data_AF-A0A1I0XB99-F1
#
_entry.id   AF-A0A1I0XB99-F1
#
_cell.length_a   1.000
_cell.length_b   1.000
_cell.length_c   1.000
_cell.angle_alpha   90.00
_cell.angle_beta   90.00
_cell.angle_gamma   90.00
#
_symmetry.space_group_name_H-M   'P 1'
#
loop_
_entity.id
_entity.type
_entity.pdbx_description
1 polymer ?
#
loop_
_entity_poly.entity_id
_entity_poly.type
_entity_poly.pdbx_seq_one_letter_code
_entity_poly.pdbx_strand_id
1 'polypeptide(L)'
;MTALLERAEGRRIEASTVLESAARAELGQFFTPASAAALIARTARVTDDAHTLRILDPGSGSGMLTTALVARVLAETSRTLHIVAVERDPILIPFLNATLEDCTIASNGRMTYQVIEGDYIELATGTTDSRLLNFDVVIQNPPYRKLASSSAHRRLLRDAGVDAPNLYAAFLALGTQALKPGGQLVAITPRSFANGPHFGAFRHYLLDQVSFDRVHIFESRAKVFADTGVLQDNIIFSATKGGAHDSIVLSVSSDHENNVVCRTAAYSAVVHVNDPHRFIRLATTDADDELSERFLSLPATLDNLTLEASTGRVVDFRSRASIRETPQPTSAPLIYPGNLRAGRVNWPRTDIRKPQWFEPETARDNSLLMPSGWYCVVKRFSAKEERRRIVAAVWSPTQAPGPVAFENHLNVFHSGGAGIDESTAKGLCLWLNSTLVDRFFRTFSGHTQVNATDLRSMRYPDATTLRRLGAEAPSCLPSQTQVDNLVESALTSWDLRRRARTKAAG
;
A
#
# COMPACT_ATOMS: atom_id res chain seq x y z
N MET A 1 0.71 -11.94 -34.14
CA MET A 1 0.62 -11.63 -32.70
C MET A 1 0.50 -10.12 -32.46
N THR A 2 1.45 -9.32 -32.95
CA THR A 2 1.41 -7.84 -32.88
C THR A 2 0.12 -7.27 -33.47
N ALA A 3 -0.27 -7.72 -34.66
CA ALA A 3 -1.53 -7.29 -35.31
C ALA A 3 -2.81 -7.59 -34.50
N LEU A 4 -2.81 -8.62 -33.65
CA LEU A 4 -3.97 -8.93 -32.79
C LEU A 4 -4.06 -7.93 -31.63
N LEU A 5 -2.92 -7.59 -31.02
CA LEU A 5 -2.84 -6.57 -29.97
C LEU A 5 -3.18 -5.18 -30.51
N GLU A 6 -2.72 -4.83 -31.71
CA GLU A 6 -3.02 -3.55 -32.36
C GLU A 6 -4.53 -3.36 -32.61
N ARG A 7 -5.22 -4.41 -33.07
CA ARG A 7 -6.69 -4.36 -33.25
C ARG A 7 -7.43 -4.22 -31.93
N ALA A 8 -7.01 -4.96 -30.90
CA ALA A 8 -7.60 -4.84 -29.56
C ALA A 8 -7.36 -3.44 -28.95
N GLU A 9 -6.19 -2.86 -29.18
CA GLU A 9 -5.86 -1.48 -28.77
C GLU A 9 -6.72 -0.45 -29.51
N GLY A 10 -6.92 -0.62 -30.82
CA GLY A 10 -7.82 0.23 -31.60
C GLY A 10 -9.24 0.23 -31.02
N ARG A 11 -9.80 -0.96 -30.73
CA ARG A 11 -11.12 -1.10 -30.10
C ARG A 11 -11.16 -0.51 -28.69
N ARG A 12 -10.07 -0.62 -27.91
CA ARG A 12 -9.96 0.00 -26.58
C ARG A 12 -10.08 1.51 -26.66
N ILE A 13 -9.38 2.14 -27.61
CA ILE A 13 -9.42 3.60 -27.82
C ILE A 13 -10.82 4.04 -28.28
N GLU A 14 -11.41 3.31 -29.21
CA GLU A 14 -12.78 3.57 -29.68
C GLU A 14 -13.80 3.46 -28.54
N ALA A 15 -13.77 2.36 -27.78
CA ALA A 15 -14.63 2.15 -26.63
C ALA A 15 -14.47 3.25 -25.58
N SER A 16 -13.24 3.70 -25.31
CA SER A 16 -12.96 4.81 -24.39
C SER A 16 -13.61 6.11 -24.87
N THR A 17 -13.52 6.39 -26.18
CA THR A 17 -14.11 7.60 -26.79
C THR A 17 -15.65 7.58 -26.70
N VAL A 18 -16.27 6.43 -26.97
CA VAL A 18 -17.72 6.25 -26.85
C VAL A 18 -18.16 6.46 -25.40
N LEU A 19 -17.46 5.89 -24.43
CA LEU A 19 -17.77 6.06 -23.01
C LEU A 19 -17.60 7.51 -22.53
N GLU A 20 -16.55 8.22 -22.97
CA GLU A 20 -16.37 9.64 -22.66
C GLU A 20 -17.52 10.50 -23.17
N SER A 21 -18.09 10.16 -24.34
CA SER A 21 -19.26 10.85 -24.88
C SER A 21 -20.57 10.49 -24.17
N ALA A 22 -20.65 9.30 -23.57
CA ALA A 22 -21.86 8.78 -22.94
C ALA A 22 -21.99 9.13 -21.43
N ALA A 23 -20.89 9.16 -20.66
CA ALA A 23 -20.89 9.55 -19.24
C ALA A 23 -19.48 9.77 -18.68
N ARG A 24 -19.23 10.91 -18.02
CA ARG A 24 -17.99 11.16 -17.27
C ARG A 24 -17.99 10.42 -15.91
N ALA A 25 -16.84 9.80 -15.61
CA ALA A 25 -16.22 9.65 -14.28
C ALA A 25 -16.83 8.73 -13.19
N GLU A 26 -18.04 8.17 -13.30
CA GLU A 26 -18.66 7.46 -12.17
C GLU A 26 -18.15 6.02 -11.92
N LEU A 27 -17.59 5.33 -12.93
CA LEU A 27 -17.26 3.90 -12.82
C LEU A 27 -15.86 3.60 -12.28
N GLY A 28 -14.95 4.57 -12.26
CA GLY A 28 -13.55 4.35 -11.84
C GLY A 28 -12.82 3.29 -12.67
N GLN A 29 -13.25 3.10 -13.93
CA GLN A 29 -12.68 2.18 -14.90
C GLN A 29 -11.51 2.87 -15.62
N PHE A 30 -10.36 2.20 -15.67
CA PHE A 30 -9.21 2.61 -16.48
C PHE A 30 -8.89 1.50 -17.45
N PHE A 31 -8.99 1.77 -18.75
CA PHE A 31 -8.65 0.78 -19.76
C PHE A 31 -7.14 0.58 -19.83
N THR A 32 -6.73 -0.68 -19.88
CA THR A 32 -5.32 -1.09 -19.92
C THR A 32 -4.76 -0.92 -21.33
N PRO A 33 -3.75 -0.07 -21.59
CA PRO A 33 -3.09 0.00 -22.89
C PRO A 33 -2.38 -1.31 -23.24
N ALA A 34 -2.20 -1.60 -24.53
CA ALA A 34 -1.58 -2.84 -25.00
C ALA A 34 -0.19 -3.12 -24.39
N SER A 35 0.65 -2.10 -24.18
CA SER A 35 1.99 -2.25 -23.57
C SER A 35 1.90 -2.72 -22.12
N ALA A 36 0.99 -2.14 -21.33
CA ALA A 36 0.71 -2.57 -19.96
C ALA A 36 0.09 -3.97 -19.93
N ALA A 37 -0.87 -4.27 -20.83
CA ALA A 37 -1.50 -5.58 -20.94
C ALA A 37 -0.49 -6.68 -21.25
N ALA A 38 0.45 -6.42 -22.17
CA ALA A 38 1.54 -7.33 -22.48
C ALA A 38 2.45 -7.57 -21.27
N LEU A 39 2.82 -6.52 -20.52
CA LEU A 39 3.62 -6.66 -19.30
C LEU A 39 2.90 -7.49 -18.23
N ILE A 40 1.59 -7.28 -18.02
CA ILE A 40 0.78 -8.09 -17.09
C ILE A 40 0.75 -9.55 -17.53
N ALA A 41 0.45 -9.80 -18.80
CA ALA A 41 0.40 -11.14 -19.37
C ALA A 41 1.74 -11.88 -19.24
N ARG A 42 2.89 -11.19 -19.32
CA ARG A 42 4.23 -11.78 -19.11
C ARG A 42 4.45 -12.30 -17.68
N THR A 43 3.71 -11.81 -16.69
CA THR A 43 3.84 -12.29 -15.30
C THR A 43 3.14 -13.62 -15.06
N ALA A 44 2.25 -14.03 -15.96
CA ALA A 44 1.62 -15.34 -15.91
C ALA A 44 2.64 -16.45 -16.13
N ARG A 45 2.55 -17.53 -15.36
CA ARG A 45 3.27 -18.77 -15.62
C ARG A 45 2.50 -19.51 -16.70
N VAL A 46 3.15 -19.72 -17.83
CA VAL A 46 2.59 -20.46 -18.97
C VAL A 46 3.48 -21.68 -19.17
N THR A 47 2.92 -22.86 -18.92
CA THR A 47 3.58 -24.15 -19.18
C THR A 47 2.80 -24.89 -20.24
N ASP A 48 3.51 -25.52 -21.18
CA ASP A 48 2.89 -26.38 -22.18
C ASP A 48 2.53 -27.72 -21.52
N ASP A 49 1.23 -27.99 -21.44
CA ASP A 49 0.67 -29.27 -21.02
C ASP A 49 -0.55 -29.58 -21.90
N ALA A 50 -0.99 -30.83 -21.94
CA ALA A 50 -2.05 -31.26 -22.86
C ALA A 50 -3.47 -30.81 -22.46
N HIS A 51 -3.64 -29.97 -21.42
CA HIS A 51 -4.94 -29.58 -20.90
C HIS A 51 -5.40 -28.21 -21.41
N THR A 52 -6.71 -28.10 -21.66
CA THR A 52 -7.37 -26.82 -21.94
C THR A 52 -7.17 -25.86 -20.78
N LEU A 53 -6.57 -24.70 -21.05
CA LEU A 53 -6.36 -23.64 -20.07
C LEU A 53 -7.65 -22.81 -19.94
N ARG A 54 -8.29 -22.88 -18.76
CA ARG A 54 -9.50 -22.12 -18.47
C ARG A 54 -9.14 -20.79 -17.81
N ILE A 55 -9.46 -19.69 -18.48
CA ILE A 55 -9.08 -18.33 -18.08
C ILE A 55 -10.32 -17.51 -17.75
N LEU A 56 -10.29 -16.78 -16.62
CA LEU A 56 -11.29 -15.79 -16.25
C LEU A 56 -10.71 -14.38 -16.35
N ASP A 57 -11.46 -13.48 -17.00
CA ASP A 57 -11.27 -12.03 -16.93
C ASP A 57 -12.55 -11.40 -16.32
N PRO A 58 -12.57 -11.12 -15.01
CA PRO A 58 -13.79 -10.79 -14.27
C PRO A 58 -14.28 -9.34 -14.44
N GLY A 59 -13.55 -8.52 -15.18
CA GLY A 59 -13.88 -7.12 -15.47
C GLY A 59 -13.21 -6.72 -16.76
N SER A 60 -13.59 -7.38 -17.85
CA SER A 60 -12.78 -7.49 -19.06
C SER A 60 -12.69 -6.21 -19.88
N GLY A 61 -13.62 -5.26 -19.70
CA GLY A 61 -13.70 -4.08 -20.53
C GLY A 61 -13.81 -4.46 -22.01
N SER A 62 -12.97 -3.85 -22.85
CA SER A 62 -12.89 -4.19 -24.28
C SER A 62 -12.16 -5.52 -24.58
N GLY A 63 -11.59 -6.20 -23.58
CA GLY A 63 -10.89 -7.48 -23.75
C GLY A 63 -9.38 -7.39 -23.98
N MET A 64 -8.77 -6.20 -23.90
CA MET A 64 -7.33 -5.99 -24.18
C MET A 64 -6.41 -6.88 -23.33
N LEU A 65 -6.71 -7.02 -22.03
CA LEU A 65 -5.91 -7.83 -21.12
C LEU A 65 -5.99 -9.33 -21.45
N THR A 66 -7.20 -9.82 -21.68
CA THR A 66 -7.46 -11.17 -22.19
C THR A 66 -6.69 -11.43 -23.49
N THR A 67 -6.78 -10.52 -24.47
CA THR A 67 -6.08 -10.67 -25.75
C THR A 67 -4.57 -10.78 -25.56
N ALA A 68 -3.97 -10.01 -24.65
CA ALA A 68 -2.54 -10.08 -24.39
C ALA A 68 -2.10 -11.45 -23.84
N LEU A 69 -2.87 -12.03 -22.92
CA LEU A 69 -2.58 -13.38 -22.41
C LEU A 69 -2.82 -14.45 -23.48
N VAL A 70 -3.95 -14.39 -24.20
CA VAL A 70 -4.26 -15.33 -25.29
C VAL A 70 -3.17 -15.32 -26.35
N ALA A 71 -2.79 -14.14 -26.83
CA ALA A 71 -1.77 -13.97 -27.84
C ALA A 71 -0.47 -14.65 -27.42
N ARG A 72 -0.03 -14.40 -26.19
CA ARG A 72 1.16 -15.03 -25.60
C ARG A 72 1.04 -16.55 -25.53
N VAL A 73 -0.04 -17.07 -24.96
CA VAL A 73 -0.23 -18.53 -24.80
C VAL A 73 -0.25 -19.23 -26.16
N LEU A 74 -0.92 -18.65 -27.16
CA LEU A 74 -0.98 -19.21 -28.52
C LEU A 74 0.38 -19.27 -29.21
N ALA A 75 1.30 -18.36 -28.86
CA ALA A 75 2.65 -18.31 -29.42
C ALA A 75 3.66 -19.17 -28.66
N GLU A 76 3.52 -19.30 -27.34
CA GLU A 76 4.46 -20.05 -26.49
C GLU A 76 4.05 -21.51 -26.30
N THR A 77 2.80 -21.89 -26.59
CA THR A 77 2.27 -23.23 -26.28
C THR A 77 1.34 -23.79 -27.35
N SER A 78 1.13 -25.10 -27.28
CA SER A 78 0.18 -25.83 -28.11
C SER A 78 -1.23 -25.90 -27.50
N ARG A 79 -1.42 -25.32 -26.31
CA ARG A 79 -2.65 -25.44 -25.51
C ARG A 79 -3.89 -24.95 -26.24
N THR A 80 -5.01 -25.56 -25.88
CA THR A 80 -6.35 -25.03 -26.11
C THR A 80 -6.76 -24.08 -24.98
N LEU A 81 -7.62 -23.13 -25.28
CA LEU A 81 -8.03 -22.05 -24.39
C LEU A 81 -9.56 -22.04 -24.25
N HIS A 82 -10.04 -21.83 -23.04
CA HIS A 82 -11.43 -21.46 -22.80
C HIS A 82 -11.48 -20.20 -21.95
N ILE A 83 -12.01 -19.12 -22.54
CA ILE A 83 -12.07 -17.81 -21.91
C ILE A 83 -13.47 -17.57 -21.36
N VAL A 84 -13.56 -17.11 -20.12
CA VAL A 84 -14.78 -16.53 -19.55
C VAL A 84 -14.48 -15.07 -19.25
N ALA A 85 -15.22 -14.16 -19.88
CA ALA A 85 -15.09 -12.73 -19.70
C ALA A 85 -16.38 -12.17 -19.09
N VAL A 86 -16.25 -11.39 -18.01
CA VAL A 86 -17.38 -10.73 -17.35
C VAL A 86 -17.27 -9.23 -17.56
N GLU A 87 -18.34 -8.63 -18.06
CA GLU A 87 -18.44 -7.19 -18.23
C GLU A 87 -19.87 -6.74 -17.87
N ARG A 88 -19.98 -5.62 -17.17
CA ARG A 88 -21.26 -5.10 -16.70
C ARG A 88 -21.81 -4.03 -17.62
N ASP A 89 -20.95 -3.28 -18.30
CA ASP A 89 -21.36 -2.16 -19.14
C ASP A 89 -21.80 -2.66 -20.52
N PRO A 90 -23.09 -2.52 -20.89
CA PRO A 90 -23.60 -2.97 -22.19
C PRO A 90 -22.94 -2.23 -23.37
N ILE A 91 -22.35 -1.04 -23.16
CA ILE A 91 -21.60 -0.32 -24.19
C ILE A 91 -20.32 -1.07 -24.56
N LEU A 92 -19.69 -1.77 -23.62
CA LEU A 92 -18.43 -2.47 -23.82
C LEU A 92 -18.60 -3.87 -24.41
N ILE A 93 -19.77 -4.48 -24.22
CA ILE A 93 -20.07 -5.86 -24.67
C ILE A 93 -19.83 -6.07 -26.18
N PRO A 94 -20.24 -5.17 -27.11
CA PRO A 94 -19.94 -5.32 -28.53
C PRO A 94 -18.43 -5.32 -28.84
N PHE A 95 -17.67 -4.40 -28.22
CA PHE A 95 -16.21 -4.31 -28.40
C PHE A 95 -15.50 -5.55 -27.86
N LEU A 96 -15.95 -6.05 -26.70
CA LEU A 96 -15.44 -7.27 -26.09
C LEU A 96 -15.66 -8.49 -27.00
N ASN A 97 -16.89 -8.68 -27.49
CA ASN A 97 -17.20 -9.79 -28.39
C ASN A 97 -16.34 -9.75 -29.66
N ALA A 98 -16.24 -8.58 -30.31
CA ALA A 98 -15.40 -8.43 -31.50
C ALA A 98 -13.91 -8.74 -31.22
N THR A 99 -13.41 -8.36 -30.05
CA THR A 99 -12.04 -8.65 -29.62
C THR A 99 -11.82 -10.15 -29.37
N LEU A 100 -12.76 -10.84 -28.73
CA LEU A 100 -12.68 -12.28 -28.47
C LEU A 100 -12.87 -13.11 -29.75
N GLU A 101 -13.67 -12.62 -30.69
CA GLU A 101 -13.82 -13.23 -32.01
C GLU A 101 -12.51 -13.20 -32.80
N ASP A 102 -11.82 -12.04 -32.82
CA ASP A 102 -10.49 -11.93 -33.41
C ASP A 102 -9.48 -12.90 -32.78
N CYS A 103 -9.55 -13.11 -31.47
CA CYS A 103 -8.72 -14.07 -30.75
C CYS A 103 -9.04 -15.51 -31.18
N THR A 104 -10.32 -15.83 -31.35
CA THR A 104 -10.80 -17.14 -31.80
C THR A 104 -10.32 -17.44 -33.21
N ILE A 105 -10.46 -16.49 -34.14
CA ILE A 105 -9.95 -16.58 -35.51
C ILE A 105 -8.43 -16.79 -35.49
N ALA A 106 -7.69 -15.98 -34.73
CA ALA A 106 -6.24 -16.08 -34.63
C ALA A 106 -5.76 -17.39 -33.99
N SER A 107 -6.60 -18.07 -33.20
CA SER A 107 -6.28 -19.34 -32.54
C SER A 107 -6.31 -20.55 -33.48
N ASN A 108 -6.89 -20.42 -34.68
CA ASN A 108 -7.15 -21.53 -35.60
C ASN A 108 -7.92 -22.69 -34.93
N GLY A 109 -8.99 -22.37 -34.19
CA GLY A 109 -9.85 -23.34 -33.51
C GLY A 109 -9.33 -23.84 -32.15
N ARG A 110 -8.23 -23.29 -31.64
CA ARG A 110 -7.70 -23.63 -30.31
C ARG A 110 -8.34 -22.85 -29.17
N MET A 111 -9.20 -21.87 -29.44
CA MET A 111 -9.85 -21.05 -28.43
C MET A 111 -11.37 -21.12 -28.53
N THR A 112 -12.01 -21.13 -27.37
CA THR A 112 -13.45 -20.86 -27.20
C THR A 112 -13.63 -19.76 -26.16
N TYR A 113 -14.76 -19.06 -26.19
CA TYR A 113 -15.05 -18.03 -25.19
C TYR A 113 -16.52 -17.99 -24.79
N GLN A 114 -16.78 -17.39 -23.63
CA GLN A 114 -18.09 -17.02 -23.12
C GLN A 114 -18.01 -15.60 -22.54
N VAL A 115 -18.91 -14.72 -23.00
CA VAL A 115 -19.14 -13.42 -22.37
C VAL A 115 -20.34 -13.53 -21.43
N ILE A 116 -20.18 -13.03 -20.20
CA ILE A 116 -21.24 -12.95 -19.20
C ILE A 116 -21.49 -11.46 -18.92
N GLU A 117 -22.68 -10.99 -19.26
CA GLU A 117 -23.11 -9.64 -18.92
C GLU A 117 -23.60 -9.59 -17.47
N GLY A 118 -22.97 -8.76 -16.62
CA GLY A 118 -23.45 -8.54 -15.26
C GLY A 118 -22.39 -8.04 -14.27
N ASP A 119 -22.82 -7.76 -13.04
CA ASP A 119 -21.92 -7.37 -11.95
C ASP A 119 -21.20 -8.60 -11.38
N TYR A 120 -19.89 -8.66 -11.57
CA TYR A 120 -19.07 -9.79 -11.12
C TYR A 120 -19.21 -10.08 -9.62
N ILE A 121 -19.36 -9.06 -8.77
CA ILE A 121 -19.48 -9.28 -7.32
C ILE A 121 -20.81 -9.99 -7.04
N GLU A 122 -21.90 -9.53 -7.64
CA GLU A 122 -23.23 -10.16 -7.48
C GLU A 122 -23.26 -11.59 -8.04
N LEU A 123 -22.67 -11.80 -9.23
CA LEU A 123 -22.63 -13.11 -9.88
C LEU A 123 -21.78 -14.14 -9.10
N ALA A 124 -20.63 -13.71 -8.55
CA ALA A 124 -19.73 -14.60 -7.83
C ALA A 124 -20.17 -14.88 -6.38
N THR A 125 -21.06 -14.06 -5.81
CA THR A 125 -21.49 -14.20 -4.40
C THR A 125 -22.99 -14.42 -4.26
N GLY A 126 -23.81 -13.48 -4.73
CA GLY A 126 -25.26 -13.47 -4.50
C GLY A 126 -26.00 -14.59 -5.24
N THR A 127 -25.59 -14.91 -6.48
CA THR A 127 -26.18 -16.02 -7.25
C THR A 127 -25.33 -17.29 -7.25
N THR A 128 -24.03 -17.16 -6.96
CA THR A 128 -23.04 -18.26 -7.06
C THR A 128 -23.11 -18.94 -8.43
N ASP A 129 -22.84 -18.17 -9.48
CA ASP A 129 -22.83 -18.68 -10.85
C ASP A 129 -21.76 -19.76 -11.03
N SER A 130 -22.17 -20.99 -11.32
CA SER A 130 -21.24 -22.12 -11.49
C SER A 130 -20.25 -21.94 -12.65
N ARG A 131 -20.55 -21.04 -13.60
CA ARG A 131 -19.64 -20.70 -14.70
C ARG A 131 -18.40 -19.94 -14.22
N LEU A 132 -18.48 -19.32 -13.04
CA LEU A 132 -17.43 -18.52 -12.42
C LEU A 132 -16.55 -19.32 -11.44
N LEU A 133 -16.48 -20.65 -11.61
CA LEU A 133 -15.68 -21.54 -10.77
C LEU A 133 -14.66 -22.32 -11.60
N ASN A 134 -13.63 -22.83 -10.90
CA ASN A 134 -12.62 -23.74 -11.42
C ASN A 134 -11.81 -23.18 -12.60
N PHE A 135 -11.11 -22.07 -12.39
CA PHE A 135 -10.17 -21.50 -13.37
C PHE A 135 -8.72 -21.89 -13.08
N ASP A 136 -7.95 -22.01 -14.15
CA ASP A 136 -6.51 -22.22 -14.10
C ASP A 136 -5.77 -20.88 -14.00
N VAL A 137 -6.30 -19.84 -14.66
CA VAL A 137 -5.79 -18.47 -14.58
C VAL A 137 -6.94 -17.49 -14.40
N VAL A 138 -6.78 -16.54 -13.49
CA VAL A 138 -7.60 -15.33 -13.42
C VAL A 138 -6.70 -14.17 -13.74
N ILE A 139 -6.96 -13.44 -14.84
CA ILE A 139 -6.21 -12.25 -15.22
C ILE A 139 -7.10 -11.02 -15.09
N GLN A 140 -6.65 -9.98 -14.40
CA GLN A 140 -7.52 -8.83 -14.10
C GLN A 140 -6.80 -7.49 -13.96
N ASN A 141 -7.44 -6.44 -14.49
CA ASN A 141 -7.24 -5.05 -14.08
C ASN A 141 -8.56 -4.54 -13.49
N PRO A 142 -8.84 -4.81 -12.20
CA PRO A 142 -10.14 -4.51 -11.62
C PRO A 142 -10.37 -3.01 -11.45
N PRO A 143 -11.63 -2.54 -11.32
CA PRO A 143 -11.93 -1.12 -11.10
C PRO A 143 -11.49 -0.63 -9.72
N TYR A 144 -11.08 0.65 -9.62
CA TYR A 144 -10.50 1.22 -8.40
C TYR A 144 -11.49 2.17 -7.71
N ARG A 145 -12.21 1.67 -6.70
CA ARG A 145 -13.18 2.48 -5.95
C ARG A 145 -13.37 2.00 -4.53
N LYS A 146 -13.34 2.93 -3.56
CA LYS A 146 -13.62 2.63 -2.16
C LYS A 146 -15.05 2.11 -2.01
N LEU A 147 -15.21 1.00 -1.30
CA LEU A 147 -16.52 0.46 -0.91
C LEU A 147 -16.91 1.00 0.46
N ALA A 148 -18.07 1.66 0.55
CA ALA A 148 -18.65 2.04 1.83
C ALA A 148 -18.95 0.79 2.67
N SER A 149 -18.80 0.87 3.99
CA SER A 149 -19.02 -0.27 4.90
C SER A 149 -20.45 -0.82 4.83
N SER A 150 -21.41 0.07 4.53
CA SER A 150 -22.84 -0.20 4.37
C SER A 150 -23.28 -0.53 2.94
N SER A 151 -22.37 -0.63 1.96
CA SER A 151 -22.76 -0.94 0.58
C SER A 151 -23.23 -2.40 0.44
N ALA A 152 -24.10 -2.65 -0.55
CA ALA A 152 -24.58 -4.00 -0.86
C ALA A 152 -23.42 -4.94 -1.20
N HIS A 153 -22.49 -4.50 -2.05
CA HIS A 153 -21.27 -5.26 -2.38
C HIS A 153 -20.46 -5.62 -1.13
N ARG A 154 -20.32 -4.69 -0.18
CA ARG A 154 -19.56 -4.95 1.06
C ARG A 154 -20.24 -5.99 1.95
N ARG A 155 -21.59 -6.06 1.95
CA ARG A 155 -22.35 -7.11 2.65
C ARG A 155 -22.15 -8.47 1.97
N LEU A 156 -22.39 -8.54 0.67
CA LEU A 156 -22.21 -9.76 -0.14
C LEU A 156 -20.81 -10.37 0.03
N LEU A 157 -19.77 -9.54 0.02
CA LEU A 157 -18.39 -9.99 0.25
C LEU A 157 -18.20 -10.62 1.65
N ARG A 158 -18.77 -10.00 2.69
CA ARG A 158 -18.68 -10.54 4.06
C ARG A 158 -19.43 -11.86 4.19
N ASP A 159 -20.59 -11.97 3.54
CA ASP A 159 -21.36 -13.22 3.49
C ASP A 159 -20.57 -14.33 2.76
N ALA A 160 -19.74 -13.95 1.77
CA ALA A 160 -18.77 -14.82 1.10
C ALA A 160 -17.44 -14.99 1.86
N GLY A 161 -17.35 -14.57 3.12
CA GLY A 161 -16.20 -14.80 4.00
C GLY A 161 -15.03 -13.82 3.82
N VAL A 162 -15.19 -12.70 3.12
CA VAL A 162 -14.10 -11.73 2.90
C VAL A 162 -14.50 -10.28 3.16
N ASP A 163 -13.61 -9.50 3.76
CA ASP A 163 -13.83 -8.07 4.01
C ASP A 163 -12.82 -7.18 3.22
N ALA A 164 -13.13 -6.88 1.95
CA ALA A 164 -12.41 -5.96 1.07
C ALA A 164 -12.93 -4.48 1.00
N PRO A 165 -12.16 -3.47 1.44
CA PRO A 165 -12.60 -2.06 1.53
C PRO A 165 -12.65 -1.32 0.17
N ASN A 166 -12.28 -1.98 -0.92
CA ASN A 166 -12.18 -1.41 -2.25
C ASN A 166 -12.60 -2.46 -3.29
N LEU A 167 -13.15 -2.02 -4.43
CA LEU A 167 -13.53 -2.89 -5.54
C LEU A 167 -12.37 -3.76 -6.03
N TYR A 168 -11.17 -3.22 -6.19
CA TYR A 168 -10.04 -4.06 -6.65
C TYR A 168 -9.77 -5.21 -5.69
N ALA A 169 -9.85 -4.96 -4.38
CA ALA A 169 -9.63 -5.98 -3.37
C ALA A 169 -10.78 -7.02 -3.38
N ALA A 170 -12.01 -6.60 -3.69
CA ALA A 170 -13.13 -7.52 -3.88
C ALA A 170 -12.88 -8.46 -5.08
N PHE A 171 -12.45 -7.91 -6.22
CA PHE A 171 -12.15 -8.68 -7.42
C PHE A 171 -10.96 -9.64 -7.23
N LEU A 172 -9.91 -9.21 -6.50
CA LEU A 172 -8.81 -10.09 -6.13
C LEU A 172 -9.29 -11.25 -5.24
N ALA A 173 -10.13 -10.96 -4.26
CA ALA A 173 -10.65 -11.98 -3.35
C ALA A 173 -11.53 -13.02 -4.07
N LEU A 174 -12.49 -12.55 -4.86
CA LEU A 174 -13.41 -13.42 -5.60
C LEU A 174 -12.70 -14.15 -6.74
N GLY A 175 -11.79 -13.48 -7.45
CA GLY A 175 -10.90 -14.13 -8.42
C GLY A 175 -10.09 -15.26 -7.79
N THR A 176 -9.58 -15.05 -6.57
CA THR A 176 -8.90 -16.12 -5.82
C THR A 176 -9.84 -17.28 -5.48
N GLN A 177 -11.11 -17.01 -5.13
CA GLN A 177 -12.10 -18.06 -4.88
C GLN A 177 -12.39 -18.88 -6.15
N ALA A 178 -12.46 -18.21 -7.31
CA ALA A 178 -12.74 -18.83 -8.61
C ALA A 178 -11.62 -19.77 -9.10
N LEU A 179 -10.40 -19.65 -8.60
CA LEU A 179 -9.27 -20.51 -8.97
C LEU A 179 -9.40 -21.95 -8.44
N LYS A 180 -8.93 -22.92 -9.23
CA LYS A 180 -8.62 -24.28 -8.76
C LYS A 180 -7.40 -24.23 -7.82
N PRO A 181 -7.18 -25.25 -6.96
CA PRO A 181 -5.88 -25.45 -6.31
C PRO A 181 -4.76 -25.48 -7.36
N GLY A 182 -3.67 -24.73 -7.12
CA GLY A 182 -2.57 -24.56 -8.08
C GLY A 182 -2.84 -23.56 -9.21
N GLY A 183 -4.06 -23.02 -9.32
CA GLY A 183 -4.40 -21.97 -10.28
C GLY A 183 -3.72 -20.64 -9.95
N GLN A 184 -3.57 -19.78 -10.96
CA GLN A 184 -2.83 -18.54 -10.87
C GLN A 184 -3.71 -17.29 -10.95
N LEU A 185 -3.55 -16.39 -9.99
CA LEU A 185 -4.06 -15.04 -10.03
C LEU A 185 -3.01 -14.12 -10.65
N VAL A 186 -3.37 -13.37 -11.68
CA VAL A 186 -2.52 -12.38 -12.35
C VAL A 186 -3.24 -11.04 -12.36
N ALA A 187 -2.64 -10.01 -11.75
CA ALA A 187 -3.36 -8.74 -11.59
C ALA A 187 -2.46 -7.52 -11.63
N ILE A 188 -3.04 -6.38 -12.03
CA ILE A 188 -2.51 -5.05 -11.76
C ILE A 188 -3.43 -4.32 -10.78
N THR A 189 -2.90 -3.86 -9.66
CA THR A 189 -3.70 -3.15 -8.63
C THR A 189 -2.89 -2.11 -7.87
N PRO A 190 -3.54 -1.16 -7.18
CA PRO A 190 -2.85 -0.26 -6.26
C PRO A 190 -2.16 -1.03 -5.13
N ARG A 191 -0.90 -0.69 -4.86
CA ARG A 191 -0.08 -1.28 -3.77
C ARG A 191 -0.67 -1.07 -2.38
N SER A 192 -1.65 -0.19 -2.22
CA SER A 192 -2.23 0.21 -0.93
C SER A 192 -2.67 -0.95 -0.01
N PHE A 193 -3.02 -2.13 -0.55
CA PHE A 193 -3.36 -3.29 0.29
C PHE A 193 -2.16 -3.87 1.05
N ALA A 194 -0.93 -3.66 0.56
CA ALA A 194 0.31 -4.20 1.12
C ALA A 194 0.54 -3.79 2.58
N ASN A 195 0.23 -2.54 2.93
CA ASN A 195 0.42 -2.00 4.29
C ASN A 195 -0.76 -1.14 4.79
N GLY A 196 -1.78 -0.88 3.95
CA GLY A 196 -2.89 -0.02 4.32
C GLY A 196 -3.70 -0.59 5.50
N PRO A 197 -4.03 0.23 6.52
CA PRO A 197 -4.70 -0.26 7.73
C PRO A 197 -6.11 -0.80 7.46
N HIS A 198 -6.84 -0.19 6.51
CA HIS A 198 -8.18 -0.66 6.13
C HIS A 198 -8.17 -1.98 5.36
N PHE A 199 -7.01 -2.41 4.84
CA PHE A 199 -6.87 -3.65 4.09
C PHE A 199 -6.44 -4.83 4.97
N GLY A 200 -6.37 -4.67 6.30
CA GLY A 200 -5.89 -5.72 7.21
C GLY A 200 -6.59 -7.06 7.03
N ALA A 201 -7.92 -7.09 7.12
CA ALA A 201 -8.71 -8.32 6.96
C ALA A 201 -8.53 -8.95 5.57
N PHE A 202 -8.66 -8.15 4.51
CA PHE A 202 -8.43 -8.60 3.13
C PHE A 202 -7.02 -9.14 2.90
N ARG A 203 -5.99 -8.49 3.44
CA ARG A 203 -4.59 -8.91 3.25
C ARG A 203 -4.33 -10.26 3.92
N HIS A 204 -4.86 -10.49 5.12
CA HIS A 204 -4.79 -11.80 5.77
C HIS A 204 -5.47 -12.86 4.92
N TYR A 205 -6.73 -12.59 4.52
CA TYR A 205 -7.47 -13.48 3.63
C TYR A 205 -6.68 -13.82 2.36
N LEU A 206 -6.15 -12.83 1.63
CA LEU A 206 -5.41 -13.06 0.40
C LEU A 206 -4.18 -13.95 0.65
N LEU A 207 -3.37 -13.63 1.67
CA LEU A 207 -2.15 -14.36 2.02
C LEU A 207 -2.42 -15.77 2.58
N ASP A 208 -3.62 -16.03 3.10
CA ASP A 208 -4.04 -17.37 3.52
C ASP A 208 -4.49 -18.22 2.33
N GLN A 209 -4.86 -17.60 1.19
CA GLN A 209 -5.36 -18.30 0.00
C GLN A 209 -4.28 -18.49 -1.08
N VAL A 210 -3.38 -17.53 -1.24
CA VAL A 210 -2.37 -17.54 -2.31
C VAL A 210 -0.98 -17.20 -1.79
N SER A 211 0.02 -17.71 -2.49
CA SER A 211 1.41 -17.29 -2.34
C SER A 211 1.86 -16.58 -3.62
N PHE A 212 2.48 -15.40 -3.49
CA PHE A 212 2.99 -14.65 -4.64
C PHE A 212 4.14 -15.40 -5.33
N ASP A 213 4.03 -15.54 -6.65
CA ASP A 213 5.09 -16.06 -7.53
C ASP A 213 6.04 -14.91 -7.93
N ARG A 214 5.45 -13.78 -8.33
CA ARG A 214 6.16 -12.61 -8.85
C ARG A 214 5.44 -11.32 -8.49
N VAL A 215 6.20 -10.28 -8.14
CA VAL A 215 5.71 -8.90 -8.04
C VAL A 215 6.59 -7.97 -8.87
N HIS A 216 5.96 -7.12 -9.65
CA HIS A 216 6.58 -6.09 -10.47
C HIS A 216 6.14 -4.71 -10.00
N ILE A 217 7.10 -3.82 -9.84
CA ILE A 217 6.95 -2.47 -9.29
C ILE A 217 7.46 -1.48 -10.32
N PHE A 218 6.76 -0.36 -10.44
CA PHE A 218 7.22 0.75 -11.25
C PHE A 218 7.97 1.77 -10.39
N GLU A 219 9.12 2.24 -10.86
CA GLU A 219 9.87 3.29 -10.15
C GLU A 219 9.08 4.60 -10.10
N SER A 220 8.40 4.93 -11.20
CA SER A 220 7.60 6.14 -11.36
C SER A 220 6.11 5.86 -11.48
N ARG A 221 5.32 6.55 -10.64
CA ARG A 221 3.84 6.49 -10.64
C ARG A 221 3.19 7.17 -11.84
N ALA A 222 3.94 7.95 -12.61
CA ALA A 222 3.41 8.77 -13.69
C ALA A 222 3.31 8.03 -15.03
N LYS A 223 4.05 6.93 -15.22
CA LYS A 223 4.29 6.36 -16.55
C LYS A 223 3.38 5.19 -16.92
N VAL A 224 2.82 4.48 -15.95
CA VAL A 224 2.06 3.24 -16.19
C VAL A 224 0.71 3.52 -16.86
N PHE A 225 0.07 4.62 -16.47
CA PHE A 225 -1.22 5.10 -16.98
C PHE A 225 -1.13 6.59 -17.30
N ALA A 226 -0.07 7.02 -18.00
CA ALA A 226 0.20 8.42 -18.29
C ALA A 226 -1.01 9.13 -18.92
N ASP A 227 -1.75 8.41 -19.75
CA ASP A 227 -2.94 8.88 -20.46
C ASP A 227 -4.13 9.20 -19.54
N THR A 228 -4.08 8.78 -18.27
CA THR A 228 -5.20 8.92 -17.31
C THR A 228 -5.02 10.07 -16.32
N GLY A 229 -3.82 10.67 -16.24
CA GLY A 229 -3.50 11.75 -15.31
C GLY A 229 -3.51 11.36 -13.81
N VAL A 230 -3.68 10.07 -13.47
CA VAL A 230 -3.76 9.62 -12.07
C VAL A 230 -2.41 9.04 -11.60
N LEU A 231 -1.79 9.69 -10.62
CA LEU A 231 -0.62 9.15 -9.94
C LEU A 231 -1.03 8.01 -9.00
N GLN A 232 -0.74 6.77 -9.38
CA GLN A 232 -0.99 5.59 -8.56
C GLN A 232 0.25 4.71 -8.46
N ASP A 233 0.52 4.21 -7.26
CA ASP A 233 1.57 3.23 -6.99
C ASP A 233 1.02 1.83 -7.28
N ASN A 234 0.85 1.51 -8.56
CA ASN A 234 0.32 0.21 -8.98
C ASN A 234 1.44 -0.84 -8.99
N ILE A 235 1.08 -2.07 -8.66
CA ILE A 235 1.93 -3.26 -8.78
C ILE A 235 1.26 -4.25 -9.72
N ILE A 236 2.08 -4.96 -10.49
CA ILE A 236 1.65 -6.14 -11.24
C ILE A 236 2.14 -7.35 -10.47
N PHE A 237 1.32 -8.37 -10.30
CA PHE A 237 1.77 -9.59 -9.64
C PHE A 237 1.11 -10.83 -10.22
N SER A 238 1.78 -11.96 -9.99
CA SER A 238 1.18 -13.27 -10.10
C SER A 238 1.29 -14.03 -8.77
N ALA A 239 0.27 -14.81 -8.45
CA ALA A 239 0.20 -15.59 -7.21
C ALA A 239 -0.51 -16.93 -7.47
N THR A 240 -0.06 -17.99 -6.80
CA THR A 240 -0.60 -19.34 -6.96
C THR A 240 -1.46 -19.73 -5.75
N LYS A 241 -2.67 -20.25 -5.99
CA LYS A 241 -3.61 -20.69 -4.95
C LYS A 241 -3.15 -21.97 -4.28
N GLY A 242 -3.08 -21.97 -2.95
CA GLY A 242 -2.63 -23.10 -2.16
C GLY A 242 -1.16 -23.50 -2.38
N GLY A 243 -0.37 -22.66 -3.06
CA GLY A 243 1.07 -22.87 -3.23
C GLY A 243 1.83 -22.51 -1.96
N ALA A 244 2.91 -23.24 -1.67
CA ALA A 244 3.96 -22.81 -0.76
C ALA A 244 5.17 -22.41 -1.60
N HIS A 245 5.72 -21.22 -1.37
CA HIS A 245 6.90 -20.75 -2.08
C HIS A 245 7.98 -20.36 -1.07
N ASP A 246 9.18 -20.92 -1.25
CA ASP A 246 10.36 -20.50 -0.51
C ASP A 246 10.92 -19.17 -1.05
N SER A 247 10.59 -18.84 -2.30
CA SER A 247 11.10 -17.68 -3.01
C SER A 247 10.06 -16.98 -3.87
N ILE A 248 10.27 -15.69 -4.11
CA ILE A 248 9.44 -14.83 -4.95
C ILE A 248 10.33 -14.02 -5.89
N VAL A 249 9.87 -13.80 -7.12
CA VAL A 249 10.56 -12.92 -8.08
C VAL A 249 10.09 -11.49 -7.91
N LEU A 250 10.99 -10.59 -7.55
CA LEU A 250 10.76 -9.16 -7.51
C LEU A 250 11.35 -8.52 -8.75
N SER A 251 10.60 -7.62 -9.39
CA SER A 251 11.09 -6.91 -10.57
C SER A 251 10.73 -5.44 -10.55
N VAL A 252 11.59 -4.63 -11.14
CA VAL A 252 11.45 -3.18 -11.17
C VAL A 252 11.72 -2.67 -12.58
N SER A 253 10.91 -1.72 -13.05
CA SER A 253 11.22 -0.94 -14.25
C SER A 253 10.80 0.52 -14.11
N SER A 254 11.45 1.37 -14.91
CA SER A 254 11.10 2.78 -15.03
C SER A 254 9.84 3.02 -15.88
N ASP A 255 9.56 2.11 -16.81
CA ASP A 255 8.45 2.16 -17.76
C ASP A 255 8.06 0.75 -18.26
N HIS A 256 7.19 0.66 -19.27
CA HIS A 256 6.66 -0.58 -19.82
C HIS A 256 7.62 -1.32 -20.76
N GLU A 257 8.69 -0.67 -21.22
CA GLU A 257 9.42 -1.08 -22.43
C GLU A 257 10.88 -1.43 -22.15
N ASN A 258 11.56 -0.83 -21.16
CA ASN A 258 13.01 -1.00 -20.99
C ASN A 258 13.48 -1.27 -19.55
N ASN A 259 14.62 -1.98 -19.44
CA ASN A 259 15.44 -2.19 -18.24
C ASN A 259 14.72 -2.83 -17.04
N VAL A 260 13.98 -3.92 -17.26
CA VAL A 260 13.41 -4.70 -16.15
C VAL A 260 14.53 -5.39 -15.38
N VAL A 261 14.83 -4.90 -14.18
CA VAL A 261 15.73 -5.58 -13.24
C VAL A 261 14.88 -6.61 -12.49
N CYS A 262 15.33 -7.87 -12.50
CA CYS A 262 14.69 -8.95 -11.74
C CYS A 262 15.65 -9.46 -10.67
N ARG A 263 15.10 -9.79 -9.50
CA ARG A 263 15.81 -10.53 -8.46
C ARG A 263 14.89 -11.58 -7.84
N THR A 264 15.48 -12.64 -7.31
CA THR A 264 14.76 -13.63 -6.53
C THR A 264 15.05 -13.37 -5.06
N ALA A 265 14.00 -13.24 -4.25
CA ALA A 265 14.11 -13.04 -2.81
C ALA A 265 13.47 -14.21 -2.06
N ALA A 266 13.89 -14.46 -0.82
CA ALA A 266 13.19 -15.38 0.07
C ALA A 266 11.76 -14.87 0.31
N TYR A 267 10.77 -15.76 0.30
CA TYR A 267 9.37 -15.36 0.51
C TYR A 267 9.18 -14.69 1.88
N SER A 268 9.91 -15.17 2.90
CA SER A 268 9.92 -14.60 4.26
C SER A 268 10.42 -13.16 4.33
N ALA A 269 11.23 -12.70 3.36
CA ALA A 269 11.66 -11.32 3.27
C ALA A 269 10.53 -10.39 2.77
N VAL A 270 9.57 -10.93 2.01
CA VAL A 270 8.42 -10.20 1.48
C VAL A 270 7.21 -10.28 2.43
N VAL A 271 6.92 -11.47 2.96
CA VAL A 271 5.84 -11.70 3.93
C VAL A 271 6.43 -12.38 5.15
N HIS A 272 6.59 -11.62 6.22
CA HIS A 272 7.23 -12.12 7.43
C HIS A 272 6.23 -12.90 8.30
N VAL A 273 6.58 -14.14 8.65
CA VAL A 273 5.70 -15.08 9.38
C VAL A 273 5.23 -14.52 10.73
N ASN A 274 6.11 -13.80 11.43
CA ASN A 274 5.81 -13.25 12.77
C ASN A 274 5.28 -11.80 12.73
N ASP A 275 4.96 -11.25 11.56
CA ASP A 275 4.33 -9.92 11.47
C ASP A 275 2.81 -10.06 11.69
N PRO A 276 2.25 -9.59 12.82
CA PRO A 276 0.81 -9.69 13.10
C PRO A 276 -0.04 -8.87 12.13
N HIS A 277 0.56 -7.93 11.39
CA HIS A 277 -0.11 -7.18 10.35
C HIS A 277 0.12 -7.77 8.95
N ARG A 278 1.00 -8.76 8.81
CA ARG A 278 1.38 -9.40 7.55
C ARG A 278 1.64 -8.39 6.43
N PHE A 279 2.43 -7.36 6.70
CA PHE A 279 2.74 -6.37 5.66
C PHE A 279 3.55 -7.00 4.53
N ILE A 280 3.20 -6.62 3.29
CA ILE A 280 3.91 -7.08 2.10
C ILE A 280 5.02 -6.09 1.80
N ARG A 281 6.26 -6.52 2.00
CA ARG A 281 7.47 -5.72 1.85
C ARG A 281 8.08 -5.99 0.49
N LEU A 282 8.20 -4.95 -0.32
CA LEU A 282 8.77 -5.08 -1.65
C LEU A 282 10.10 -4.35 -1.66
N ALA A 283 11.10 -4.99 -1.05
CA ALA A 283 12.49 -4.57 -1.07
C ALA A 283 13.05 -4.79 -2.49
N THR A 284 13.51 -3.73 -3.13
CA THR A 284 13.89 -3.76 -4.55
C THR A 284 15.37 -4.05 -4.77
N THR A 285 16.19 -4.04 -3.71
CA THR A 285 17.62 -4.30 -3.77
C THR A 285 18.05 -5.23 -2.62
N ASP A 286 19.17 -5.95 -2.79
CA ASP A 286 19.70 -6.82 -1.71
C ASP A 286 20.12 -5.99 -0.48
N ALA A 287 20.60 -4.77 -0.70
CA ALA A 287 20.87 -3.81 0.36
C ALA A 287 19.61 -3.37 1.14
N ASP A 288 18.40 -3.56 0.61
CA ASP A 288 17.15 -3.33 1.33
C ASP A 288 16.75 -4.56 2.17
N ASP A 289 17.12 -5.77 1.76
CA ASP A 289 16.90 -7.00 2.54
C ASP A 289 17.80 -7.01 3.78
N GLU A 290 19.11 -6.78 3.61
CA GLU A 290 20.06 -6.68 4.73
C GLU A 290 19.63 -5.59 5.73
N LEU A 291 19.16 -4.45 5.21
CA LEU A 291 18.63 -3.37 6.03
C LEU A 291 17.37 -3.79 6.78
N SER A 292 16.46 -4.52 6.11
CA SER A 292 15.21 -5.00 6.71
C SER A 292 15.48 -6.02 7.82
N GLU A 293 16.40 -6.96 7.60
CA GLU A 293 16.81 -7.93 8.63
C GLU A 293 17.43 -7.21 9.84
N ARG A 294 18.36 -6.29 9.59
CA ARG A 294 18.97 -5.47 10.64
C ARG A 294 17.91 -4.70 11.42
N PHE A 295 16.97 -4.06 10.74
CA PHE A 295 15.89 -3.29 11.35
C PHE A 295 14.95 -4.18 12.18
N LEU A 296 14.58 -5.35 11.65
CA LEU A 296 13.72 -6.31 12.33
C LEU A 296 14.39 -6.92 13.57
N SER A 297 15.72 -7.02 13.58
CA SER A 297 16.50 -7.54 14.71
C SER A 297 16.56 -6.63 15.93
N LEU A 298 16.10 -5.37 15.81
CA LEU A 298 16.08 -4.41 16.91
C LEU A 298 15.22 -4.93 18.08
N PRO A 299 15.59 -4.63 19.33
CA PRO A 299 15.11 -5.36 20.50
C PRO A 299 13.68 -5.02 20.92
N ALA A 300 13.17 -3.83 20.58
CA ALA A 300 11.96 -3.30 21.20
C ALA A 300 10.83 -3.04 20.18
N THR A 301 9.60 -3.31 20.59
CA THR A 301 8.38 -2.66 20.08
C THR A 301 8.07 -1.41 20.88
N LEU A 302 7.08 -0.61 20.45
CA LEU A 302 6.59 0.50 21.28
C LEU A 302 6.02 0.01 22.62
N ASP A 303 5.34 -1.14 22.64
CA ASP A 303 4.83 -1.74 23.88
C ASP A 303 5.96 -2.07 24.86
N ASN A 304 7.09 -2.61 24.36
CA ASN A 304 8.28 -2.86 25.21
C ASN A 304 8.86 -1.56 25.79
N LEU A 305 8.65 -0.43 25.12
CA LEU A 305 9.09 0.90 25.55
C LEU A 305 8.05 1.62 26.42
N THR A 306 6.90 1.01 26.70
CA THR A 306 5.74 1.67 27.34
C THR A 306 5.27 2.92 26.58
N LEU A 307 5.38 2.86 25.26
CA LEU A 307 5.02 3.93 24.34
C LEU A 307 3.86 3.51 23.44
N GLU A 308 3.13 4.50 22.98
CA GLU A 308 2.11 4.37 21.95
C GLU A 308 2.31 5.47 20.90
N ALA A 309 1.79 5.23 19.69
CA ALA A 309 1.70 6.24 18.65
C ALA A 309 0.25 6.34 18.18
N SER A 310 -0.32 7.55 18.25
CA SER A 310 -1.69 7.83 17.79
C SER A 310 -1.71 8.97 16.78
N THR A 311 -2.75 9.04 15.97
CA THR A 311 -3.02 10.23 15.16
C THR A 311 -3.47 11.38 16.06
N GLY A 312 -3.11 12.63 15.69
CA GLY A 312 -3.59 13.83 16.37
C GLY A 312 -5.11 13.86 16.45
N ARG A 313 -5.62 14.31 17.59
CA ARG A 313 -7.05 14.20 17.94
C ARG A 313 -7.90 15.27 17.27
N VAL A 314 -7.32 16.42 16.93
CA VAL A 314 -8.06 17.55 16.35
C VAL A 314 -8.24 17.34 14.86
N VAL A 315 -9.50 17.31 14.42
CA VAL A 315 -9.88 17.40 13.00
C VAL A 315 -10.38 18.81 12.76
N ASP A 316 -9.61 19.60 12.00
CA ASP A 316 -9.78 21.05 11.92
C ASP A 316 -11.19 21.49 11.49
N PHE A 317 -11.71 20.91 10.41
CA PHE A 317 -13.04 21.25 9.89
C PHE A 317 -14.20 20.82 10.80
N ARG A 318 -13.96 19.86 11.72
CA ARG A 318 -14.95 19.42 12.72
C ARG A 318 -14.91 20.24 14.00
N SER A 319 -13.81 20.96 14.24
CA SER A 319 -13.53 21.66 15.50
C SER A 319 -13.43 23.18 15.29
N ARG A 320 -14.03 23.72 14.22
CA ARG A 320 -13.94 25.15 13.85
C ARG A 320 -14.37 26.08 14.98
N ALA A 321 -15.40 25.70 15.74
CA ALA A 321 -15.88 26.47 16.88
C ALA A 321 -14.84 26.60 17.99
N SER A 322 -13.86 25.70 18.09
CA SER A 322 -12.81 25.71 19.12
C SER A 322 -11.47 26.25 18.60
N ILE A 323 -11.37 26.67 17.34
CA ILE A 323 -10.11 27.12 16.73
C ILE A 323 -10.08 28.66 16.69
N ARG A 324 -8.96 29.28 17.08
CA ARG A 324 -8.80 30.74 17.21
C ARG A 324 -7.53 31.24 16.53
N GLU A 325 -7.57 32.47 16.00
CA GLU A 325 -6.42 33.15 15.41
C GLU A 325 -5.50 33.77 16.47
N THR A 326 -6.10 34.28 17.56
CA THR A 326 -5.41 34.90 18.68
C THR A 326 -5.58 34.06 19.94
N PRO A 327 -4.60 34.09 20.87
CA PRO A 327 -4.71 33.38 22.14
C PRO A 327 -5.85 33.94 22.99
N GLN A 328 -6.58 33.05 23.64
CA GLN A 328 -7.48 33.35 24.76
C GLN A 328 -6.86 32.78 26.06
N PRO A 329 -7.35 33.19 27.25
CA PRO A 329 -6.77 32.75 28.52
C PRO A 329 -6.69 31.23 28.72
N THR A 330 -7.60 30.44 28.11
CA THR A 330 -7.59 28.98 28.23
C THR A 330 -7.12 28.25 26.96
N SER A 331 -6.61 29.01 25.98
CA SER A 331 -6.23 28.47 24.69
C SER A 331 -4.98 27.61 24.80
N ALA A 332 -5.07 26.40 24.26
CA ALA A 332 -3.92 25.53 24.07
C ALA A 332 -3.27 25.78 22.70
N PRO A 333 -1.97 25.48 22.54
CA PRO A 333 -1.31 25.44 21.25
C PRO A 333 -1.99 24.43 20.31
N LEU A 334 -2.29 24.82 19.07
CA LEU A 334 -2.71 23.92 17.99
C LEU A 334 -1.58 23.72 16.99
N ILE A 335 -1.08 22.48 16.92
CA ILE A 335 0.09 22.13 16.14
C ILE A 335 -0.31 21.49 14.81
N TYR A 336 0.21 22.04 13.72
CA TYR A 336 0.03 21.56 12.34
C TYR A 336 1.35 21.00 11.78
N PRO A 337 1.30 20.21 10.67
CA PRO A 337 2.50 19.77 9.95
C PRO A 337 3.46 20.92 9.55
N GLY A 338 2.93 22.12 9.31
CA GLY A 338 3.73 23.31 9.02
C GLY A 338 4.67 23.72 10.16
N ASN A 339 4.33 23.41 11.41
CA ASN A 339 5.12 23.77 12.59
C ASN A 339 6.40 22.93 12.74
N LEU A 340 6.44 21.73 12.14
CA LEU A 340 7.60 20.84 12.23
C LEU A 340 8.75 21.37 11.34
N ARG A 341 9.85 21.80 11.95
CA ARG A 341 11.08 22.29 11.29
C ARG A 341 12.32 21.85 12.03
N ALA A 342 13.31 21.32 11.31
CA ALA A 342 14.61 20.95 11.85
C ALA A 342 14.53 20.17 13.18
N GLY A 343 13.59 19.23 13.30
CA GLY A 343 13.42 18.38 14.48
C GLY A 343 12.71 19.03 15.66
N ARG A 344 12.17 20.23 15.48
CA ARG A 344 11.45 20.99 16.51
C ARG A 344 10.08 21.40 16.03
N VAL A 345 9.17 21.56 16.99
CA VAL A 345 7.88 22.18 16.74
C VAL A 345 8.01 23.68 16.99
N ASN A 346 8.16 24.44 15.91
CA ASN A 346 8.18 25.90 15.97
C ASN A 346 6.73 26.39 15.97
N TRP A 347 6.30 27.01 17.06
CA TRP A 347 4.94 27.49 17.25
C TRP A 347 4.91 28.70 18.23
N PRO A 348 4.07 29.71 17.99
CA PRO A 348 3.27 29.90 16.79
C PRO A 348 4.14 30.31 15.59
N ARG A 349 3.60 30.20 14.37
CA ARG A 349 4.28 30.62 13.14
C ARG A 349 3.43 31.56 12.32
N THR A 350 4.00 32.69 11.90
CA THR A 350 3.31 33.71 11.10
C THR A 350 3.14 33.31 9.64
N ASP A 351 3.96 32.41 9.10
CA ASP A 351 3.87 31.94 7.71
C ASP A 351 2.81 30.85 7.50
N ILE A 352 2.18 30.36 8.57
CA ILE A 352 1.05 29.42 8.50
C ILE A 352 -0.25 30.23 8.49
N ARG A 353 -0.98 30.18 7.37
CA ARG A 353 -2.28 30.87 7.20
C ARG A 353 -3.44 30.26 8.01
N LYS A 354 -3.21 29.17 8.74
CA LYS A 354 -4.23 28.52 9.58
C LYS A 354 -4.16 29.08 11.02
N PRO A 355 -5.32 29.24 11.69
CA PRO A 355 -5.33 29.64 13.10
C PRO A 355 -4.67 28.55 13.96
N GLN A 356 -3.89 28.94 14.97
CA GLN A 356 -2.96 28.07 15.69
C GLN A 356 -3.24 27.95 17.19
N TRP A 357 -4.43 28.37 17.62
CA TRP A 357 -4.90 28.27 19.00
C TRP A 357 -6.16 27.41 19.07
N PHE A 358 -6.23 26.56 20.10
CA PHE A 358 -7.38 25.71 20.38
C PHE A 358 -8.00 26.10 21.72
N GLU A 359 -9.19 26.70 21.68
CA GLU A 359 -10.00 27.09 22.84
C GLU A 359 -11.08 26.03 23.07
N PRO A 360 -10.94 25.14 24.05
CA PRO A 360 -11.95 24.13 24.31
C PRO A 360 -13.23 24.76 24.88
N GLU A 361 -14.37 24.57 24.20
CA GLU A 361 -15.66 25.10 24.67
C GLU A 361 -16.48 24.04 25.42
N THR A 362 -16.18 22.76 25.18
CA THR A 362 -16.92 21.63 25.73
C THR A 362 -16.00 20.59 26.38
N ALA A 363 -16.58 19.67 27.15
CA ALA A 363 -15.85 18.51 27.67
C ALA A 363 -15.29 17.63 26.55
N ARG A 364 -15.99 17.57 25.40
CA ARG A 364 -15.51 16.87 24.20
C ARG A 364 -14.26 17.53 23.64
N ASP A 365 -14.23 18.85 23.54
CA ASP A 365 -13.05 19.58 23.03
C ASP A 365 -11.85 19.41 23.97
N ASN A 366 -12.09 19.43 25.27
CA ASN A 366 -11.06 19.14 26.27
C ASN A 366 -10.45 17.73 26.08
N SER A 367 -11.23 16.73 25.67
CA SER A 367 -10.70 15.38 25.39
C SER A 367 -9.75 15.33 24.19
N LEU A 368 -9.78 16.34 23.30
CA LEU A 368 -8.87 16.46 22.16
C LEU A 368 -7.50 16.98 22.55
N LEU A 369 -7.38 17.60 23.73
CA LEU A 369 -6.11 18.06 24.27
C LEU A 369 -5.30 16.91 24.83
N MET A 370 -3.98 17.02 24.69
CA MET A 370 -3.02 16.16 25.36
C MET A 370 -2.41 16.92 26.55
N PRO A 371 -2.17 16.27 27.71
CA PRO A 371 -1.61 16.92 28.89
C PRO A 371 -0.25 17.56 28.62
N SER A 372 0.21 18.43 29.53
CA SER A 372 1.55 19.00 29.42
C SER A 372 2.63 17.90 29.49
N GLY A 373 3.62 17.99 28.63
CA GLY A 373 4.74 17.04 28.59
C GLY A 373 5.49 17.11 27.26
N TRP A 374 6.56 16.32 27.14
CA TRP A 374 7.31 16.20 25.89
C TRP A 374 6.63 15.22 24.96
N TYR A 375 6.60 15.53 23.67
CA TYR A 375 6.06 14.64 22.64
C TYR A 375 7.01 14.57 21.45
N CYS A 376 7.22 13.38 20.90
CA CYS A 376 7.75 13.23 19.55
C CYS A 376 6.58 13.18 18.56
N VAL A 377 6.63 14.04 17.55
CA VAL A 377 5.53 14.29 16.62
C VAL A 377 6.01 14.02 15.21
N VAL A 378 5.24 13.29 14.41
CA VAL A 378 5.60 12.87 13.04
C VAL A 378 4.57 13.37 12.06
N LYS A 379 5.00 13.89 10.91
CA LYS A 379 4.07 14.22 9.81
C LYS A 379 3.40 12.94 9.28
N ARG A 380 2.08 12.98 9.14
CA ARG A 380 1.29 11.86 8.62
C ARG A 380 1.26 11.82 7.09
N PHE A 381 1.46 12.93 6.41
CA PHE A 381 1.48 12.98 4.95
C PHE A 381 2.90 13.20 4.43
N SER A 382 3.37 12.29 3.59
CA SER A 382 4.61 12.38 2.85
C SER A 382 4.52 11.62 1.52
N ALA A 383 4.82 12.29 0.42
CA ALA A 383 4.88 11.66 -0.90
C ALA A 383 6.13 10.77 -1.02
N LYS A 384 6.16 9.84 -2.00
CA LYS A 384 7.33 8.92 -2.18
C LYS A 384 8.54 9.68 -2.70
N GLU A 385 8.26 10.73 -3.44
CA GLU A 385 9.19 11.63 -4.14
C GLU A 385 9.81 12.64 -3.18
N GLU A 386 9.25 12.81 -1.97
CA GLU A 386 9.87 13.63 -0.94
C GLU A 386 11.20 13.01 -0.51
N ARG A 387 12.17 13.89 -0.21
CA ARG A 387 13.51 13.51 0.26
C ARG A 387 13.46 12.56 1.46
N ARG A 388 12.45 12.69 2.32
CA ARG A 388 12.19 11.79 3.45
C ARG A 388 10.69 11.50 3.56
N ARG A 389 10.36 10.24 3.82
CA ARG A 389 9.01 9.79 4.19
C ARG A 389 8.69 10.11 5.63
N ILE A 390 9.65 9.93 6.53
CA ILE A 390 9.45 10.22 7.95
C ILE A 390 10.09 11.57 8.28
N VAL A 391 9.27 12.47 8.83
CA VAL A 391 9.70 13.77 9.33
C VAL A 391 9.18 13.91 10.75
N ALA A 392 10.08 13.76 11.71
CA ALA A 392 9.77 13.86 13.14
C ALA A 392 10.29 15.17 13.75
N ALA A 393 9.64 15.62 14.82
CA ALA A 393 10.02 16.78 15.60
C ALA A 393 9.61 16.62 17.07
N VAL A 394 10.23 17.41 17.95
CA VAL A 394 9.91 17.42 19.38
C VAL A 394 9.07 18.64 19.75
N TRP A 395 7.95 18.40 20.44
CA TRP A 395 7.23 19.40 21.21
C TRP A 395 7.82 19.50 22.61
N SER A 396 8.08 20.74 23.06
CA SER A 396 8.58 21.02 24.40
C SER A 396 7.50 21.68 25.26
N PRO A 397 7.21 21.17 26.47
CA PRO A 397 6.34 21.86 27.41
C PRO A 397 6.96 23.17 27.94
N THR A 398 8.27 23.39 27.74
CA THR A 398 8.93 24.65 28.14
C THR A 398 8.60 25.82 27.21
N GLN A 399 8.18 25.54 25.97
CA GLN A 399 7.81 26.57 25.00
C GLN A 399 6.42 27.14 25.29
N ALA A 400 5.50 26.29 25.72
CA ALA A 400 4.17 26.66 26.18
C ALA A 400 3.72 25.68 27.28
N PRO A 401 3.82 26.09 28.56
CA PRO A 401 3.33 25.27 29.66
C PRO A 401 1.84 25.00 29.53
N GLY A 402 1.40 23.80 29.95
CA GLY A 402 0.01 23.39 29.86
C GLY A 402 -0.28 22.39 28.73
N PRO A 403 -1.57 22.10 28.47
CA PRO A 403 -2.00 21.13 27.47
C PRO A 403 -1.73 21.60 26.04
N VAL A 404 -1.71 20.66 25.10
CA VAL A 404 -1.44 20.92 23.67
C VAL A 404 -2.41 20.14 22.79
N ALA A 405 -2.84 20.75 21.69
CA ALA A 405 -3.66 20.14 20.65
C ALA A 405 -2.79 19.76 19.43
N PHE A 406 -2.88 18.50 19.00
CA PHE A 406 -2.25 18.03 17.76
C PHE A 406 -3.31 17.74 16.70
N GLU A 407 -3.09 18.28 15.50
CA GLU A 407 -3.99 18.08 14.37
C GLU A 407 -3.80 16.70 13.69
N ASN A 408 -4.85 16.18 13.05
CA ASN A 408 -4.95 14.80 12.55
C ASN A 408 -4.03 14.44 11.36
N HIS A 409 -3.26 15.38 10.85
CA HIS A 409 -2.17 15.18 9.90
C HIS A 409 -0.81 15.00 10.59
N LEU A 410 -0.81 14.87 11.91
CA LEU A 410 0.32 14.47 12.73
C LEU A 410 0.03 13.12 13.39
N ASN A 411 1.08 12.34 13.63
CA ASN A 411 1.08 11.28 14.63
C ASN A 411 1.89 11.74 15.84
N VAL A 412 1.50 11.30 17.03
CA VAL A 412 2.09 11.72 18.31
C VAL A 412 2.51 10.47 19.08
N PHE A 413 3.76 10.44 19.52
CA PHE A 413 4.26 9.43 20.46
C PHE A 413 3.99 9.87 21.89
N HIS A 414 3.40 8.98 22.68
CA HIS A 414 2.94 9.27 24.04
C HIS A 414 2.95 8.01 24.91
N SER A 415 2.73 8.15 26.21
CA SER A 415 2.51 7.05 27.16
C SER A 415 1.09 7.13 27.70
N GLY A 416 0.18 6.27 27.25
CA GLY A 416 -1.22 6.30 27.69
C GLY A 416 -1.94 7.63 27.48
N GLY A 417 -1.57 8.38 26.43
CA GLY A 417 -2.10 9.72 26.12
C GLY A 417 -1.40 10.87 26.84
N ALA A 418 -0.45 10.60 27.75
CA ALA A 418 0.37 11.61 28.42
C ALA A 418 1.73 11.79 27.73
N GLY A 419 2.38 12.92 28.01
CA GLY A 419 3.73 13.19 27.53
C GLY A 419 4.76 12.20 28.06
N ILE A 420 5.89 12.15 27.37
CA ILE A 420 7.03 11.29 27.69
C ILE A 420 8.18 12.14 28.25
N ASP A 421 9.29 11.49 28.64
CA ASP A 421 10.48 12.21 29.08
C ASP A 421 11.24 12.86 27.90
N GLU A 422 11.96 13.96 28.18
CA GLU A 422 12.69 14.75 27.19
C GLU A 422 13.67 13.92 26.36
N SER A 423 14.46 13.09 27.04
CA SER A 423 15.48 12.24 26.41
C SER A 423 14.83 11.22 25.47
N THR A 424 13.74 10.58 25.87
CA THR A 424 13.00 9.67 24.99
C THR A 424 12.41 10.40 23.77
N ALA A 425 11.80 11.57 23.96
CA ALA A 425 11.23 12.35 22.85
C ALA A 425 12.30 12.77 21.82
N LYS A 426 13.44 13.28 22.29
CA LYS A 426 14.58 13.64 21.44
C LYS A 426 15.22 12.43 20.76
N GLY A 427 15.37 11.32 21.49
CA GLY A 427 15.90 10.07 20.96
C GLY A 427 15.04 9.50 19.84
N LEU A 428 13.72 9.48 20.02
CA LEU A 428 12.77 9.11 18.96
C LEU A 428 12.87 10.05 17.77
N CYS A 429 12.98 11.36 17.98
CA CYS A 429 13.12 12.33 16.90
C CYS A 429 14.38 12.07 16.05
N LEU A 430 15.54 11.84 16.67
CA LEU A 430 16.77 11.48 15.95
C LEU A 430 16.63 10.15 15.22
N TRP A 431 16.16 9.12 15.91
CA TRP A 431 15.94 7.79 15.34
C TRP A 431 15.07 7.85 14.08
N LEU A 432 13.88 8.46 14.20
CA LEU A 432 12.88 8.54 13.14
C LEU A 432 13.31 9.40 11.94
N ASN A 433 14.25 10.33 12.13
CA ASN A 433 14.81 11.14 11.04
C ASN A 433 16.08 10.53 10.41
N SER A 434 16.49 9.32 10.82
CA SER A 434 17.66 8.64 10.24
C SER A 434 17.37 8.08 8.85
N THR A 435 18.42 7.97 8.04
CA THR A 435 18.36 7.34 6.71
C THR A 435 17.97 5.87 6.81
N LEU A 436 18.38 5.18 7.89
CA LEU A 436 18.05 3.78 8.15
C LEU A 436 16.54 3.57 8.31
N VAL A 437 15.87 4.39 9.14
CA VAL A 437 14.40 4.34 9.29
C VAL A 437 13.70 4.74 7.99
N ASP A 438 14.18 5.78 7.30
CA ASP A 438 13.55 6.24 6.05
C ASP A 438 13.60 5.17 4.95
N ARG A 439 14.76 4.54 4.75
CA ARG A 439 14.93 3.43 3.80
C ARG A 439 14.05 2.24 4.18
N PHE A 440 14.06 1.82 5.44
CA PHE A 440 13.20 0.73 5.92
C PHE A 440 11.72 1.02 5.63
N PHE A 441 11.25 2.22 5.98
CA PHE A 441 9.86 2.62 5.79
C PHE A 441 9.43 2.58 4.31
N ARG A 442 10.33 2.92 3.38
CA ARG A 442 10.08 2.86 1.93
C ARG A 442 9.88 1.44 1.39
N THR A 443 10.42 0.42 2.05
CA THR A 443 10.28 -0.98 1.61
C THR A 443 8.84 -1.48 1.63
N PHE A 444 7.99 -0.93 2.50
CA PHE A 444 6.59 -1.36 2.64
C PHE A 444 5.55 -0.26 2.42
N SER A 445 5.91 1.02 2.48
CA SER A 445 4.95 2.12 2.36
C SER A 445 4.49 2.36 0.92
N GLY A 446 3.35 1.77 0.54
CA GLY A 446 2.73 1.88 -0.79
C GLY A 446 1.75 3.04 -0.97
N HIS A 447 1.74 4.03 -0.06
CA HIS A 447 0.81 5.16 -0.08
C HIS A 447 1.46 6.44 0.45
N THR A 448 0.78 7.58 0.27
CA THR A 448 1.26 8.93 0.69
C THR A 448 1.14 9.21 2.19
N GLN A 449 0.62 8.26 2.97
CA GLN A 449 0.50 8.40 4.42
C GLN A 449 1.63 7.69 5.17
N VAL A 450 1.91 8.17 6.38
CA VAL A 450 2.61 7.50 7.47
C VAL A 450 1.57 7.25 8.54
N ASN A 451 1.00 6.05 8.61
CA ASN A 451 -0.05 5.76 9.59
C ASN A 451 0.55 5.47 10.97
N ALA A 452 -0.24 5.72 12.01
CA ALA A 452 0.10 5.30 13.36
C ALA A 452 0.34 3.78 13.47
N THR A 453 -0.37 2.97 12.67
CA THR A 453 -0.13 1.52 12.60
C THR A 453 1.22 1.18 11.98
N ASP A 454 1.65 1.93 10.95
CA ASP A 454 2.98 1.74 10.36
C ASP A 454 4.05 1.96 11.43
N LEU A 455 3.93 3.06 12.19
CA LEU A 455 4.85 3.36 13.29
C LEU A 455 4.85 2.28 14.38
N ARG A 456 3.66 1.81 14.80
CA ARG A 456 3.52 0.74 15.81
C ARG A 456 4.11 -0.61 15.34
N SER A 457 4.09 -0.88 14.04
CA SER A 457 4.65 -2.10 13.46
C SER A 457 6.20 -2.10 13.37
N MET A 458 6.83 -0.94 13.52
CA MET A 458 8.29 -0.83 13.46
C MET A 458 8.95 -1.36 14.74
N ARG A 459 10.20 -1.77 14.59
CA ARG A 459 11.10 -2.07 15.72
C ARG A 459 11.94 -0.85 16.06
N TYR A 460 12.37 -0.79 17.31
CA TYR A 460 13.05 0.35 17.90
C TYR A 460 14.28 -0.11 18.71
N PRO A 461 15.29 0.76 18.88
CA PRO A 461 16.29 0.57 19.91
C PRO A 461 15.64 0.47 21.30
N ASP A 462 16.33 -0.16 22.25
CA ASP A 462 15.83 -0.24 23.62
C ASP A 462 15.74 1.15 24.30
N ALA A 463 14.98 1.23 25.40
CA ALA A 463 14.73 2.47 26.11
C ALA A 463 16.02 3.18 26.56
N THR A 464 17.03 2.41 26.96
CA THR A 464 18.33 2.96 27.39
C THR A 464 19.06 3.62 26.24
N THR A 465 19.06 2.98 25.07
CA THR A 465 19.71 3.48 23.86
C THR A 465 18.99 4.70 23.31
N LEU A 466 17.65 4.70 23.27
CA LEU A 466 16.86 5.85 22.85
C LEU A 466 17.08 7.06 23.77
N ARG A 467 17.04 6.89 25.10
CA ARG A 467 17.29 7.99 26.04
C ARG A 467 18.70 8.56 25.89
N ARG A 468 19.72 7.71 25.73
CA ARG A 468 21.09 8.17 25.51
C ARG A 468 21.21 8.99 24.22
N LEU A 469 20.64 8.49 23.12
CA LEU A 469 20.60 9.20 21.85
C LEU A 469 19.95 10.59 22.00
N GLY A 470 18.88 10.69 22.79
CA GLY A 470 18.23 11.96 23.08
C GLY A 470 18.96 12.89 24.05
N ALA A 471 19.73 12.34 25.00
CA ALA A 471 20.58 13.11 25.91
C ALA A 471 21.76 13.76 25.18
N GLU A 472 22.32 13.06 24.18
CA GLU A 472 23.38 13.55 23.29
C GLU A 472 22.83 14.38 22.13
N ALA A 473 21.50 14.49 22.00
CA ALA A 473 20.89 15.17 20.88
C ALA A 473 21.18 16.67 20.91
N PRO A 474 21.66 17.25 19.79
CA PRO A 474 21.77 18.69 19.67
C PRO A 474 20.38 19.35 19.80
N SER A 475 20.39 20.66 20.03
CA SER A 475 19.17 21.43 20.19
C SER A 475 18.24 21.20 18.98
N CYS A 476 18.69 21.46 17.76
CA CYS A 476 17.99 21.15 16.51
C CYS A 476 18.57 19.92 15.81
N LEU A 477 17.83 19.34 14.85
CA LEU A 477 18.38 18.25 14.02
C LEU A 477 19.64 18.73 13.31
N PRO A 478 20.75 17.99 13.43
CA PRO A 478 22.00 18.30 12.75
C PRO A 478 21.91 17.88 11.27
N SER A 479 23.03 17.94 10.54
CA SER A 479 23.09 17.42 9.17
C SER A 479 22.71 15.93 9.13
N GLN A 480 22.21 15.45 7.99
CA GLN A 480 21.80 14.04 7.86
C GLN A 480 22.93 13.07 8.20
N THR A 481 24.15 13.35 7.74
CA THR A 481 25.34 12.56 8.06
C THR A 481 25.58 12.48 9.58
N GLN A 482 25.38 13.57 10.31
CA GLN A 482 25.52 13.57 11.76
C GLN A 482 24.40 12.78 12.45
N VAL A 483 23.15 12.89 11.98
CA VAL A 483 22.04 12.07 12.48
C VAL A 483 22.36 10.58 12.31
N ASP A 484 22.79 10.20 11.11
CA ASP A 484 23.10 8.81 10.78
C ASP A 484 24.28 8.28 11.62
N ASN A 485 25.34 9.09 11.80
CA ASN A 485 26.48 8.73 12.65
C ASN A 485 26.08 8.53 14.13
N LEU A 486 25.23 9.40 14.68
CA LEU A 486 24.75 9.29 16.05
C LEU A 486 23.92 8.01 16.24
N VAL A 487 23.03 7.73 15.28
CA VAL A 487 22.20 6.52 15.30
C VAL A 487 23.05 5.26 15.16
N GLU A 488 24.00 5.24 14.23
CA GLU A 488 24.88 4.10 13.99
C GLU A 488 25.78 3.80 15.20
N SER A 489 26.33 4.84 15.83
CA SER A 489 27.10 4.73 17.08
C SER A 489 26.24 4.16 18.22
N ALA A 490 24.98 4.60 18.30
CA ALA A 490 24.03 4.14 19.31
C ALA A 490 23.71 2.64 19.14
N LEU A 491 23.46 2.20 17.90
CA LEU A 491 23.21 0.79 17.56
C LEU A 491 24.44 -0.09 17.78
N THR A 492 25.63 0.35 17.37
CA THR A 492 26.89 -0.39 17.56
C THR A 492 27.18 -0.61 19.04
N SER A 493 27.00 0.43 19.86
CA SER A 493 27.15 0.32 21.33
C SER A 493 26.18 -0.68 21.94
N TRP A 494 24.95 -0.75 21.40
CA TRP A 494 23.96 -1.71 21.85
C TRP A 494 24.36 -3.14 21.48
N ASP A 495 24.81 -3.37 20.25
CA ASP A 495 25.26 -4.69 19.80
C ASP A 495 26.42 -5.24 20.63
N LEU A 496 27.39 -4.39 20.96
CA LEU A 496 28.51 -4.75 21.83
C LEU A 496 28.03 -5.17 23.24
N ARG A 497 27.09 -4.41 23.82
CA ARG A 497 26.49 -4.74 25.13
C ARG A 497 25.69 -6.04 25.09
N ARG A 498 24.96 -6.29 24.00
CA ARG A 498 24.22 -7.54 23.78
C ARG A 498 25.17 -8.73 23.75
N ARG A 499 26.22 -8.69 22.93
CA ARG A 499 27.23 -9.76 22.82
C ARG A 499 27.97 -10.02 24.13
N ALA A 500 28.29 -8.97 24.89
CA ALA A 500 28.91 -9.11 26.21
C ALA A 500 28.02 -9.84 27.22
N ARG A 501 26.70 -9.57 27.22
CA ARG A 501 25.74 -10.26 28.08
C ARG A 501 25.55 -11.73 27.71
N THR A 502 25.52 -12.06 26.41
CA THR A 502 25.41 -13.46 25.96
C THR A 502 26.65 -14.27 26.33
N LYS A 503 27.85 -13.69 26.25
CA LYS A 503 29.11 -14.34 26.67
C LYS A 503 29.25 -14.52 28.20
N ALA A 504 28.53 -13.74 28.99
CA ALA A 504 28.54 -13.86 30.44
C ALA A 504 27.48 -14.83 30.99
N ALA A 505 26.54 -15.26 30.14
CA ALA A 505 25.42 -16.12 30.48
C ALA A 505 25.57 -17.58 29.99
N GLY A 506 26.57 -17.85 29.16
CA GLY A 506 27.04 -19.20 28.80
C GLY A 506 28.43 -19.41 29.35
#